data_AF-A0A2N6UFW9-F1
#
_entry.id   AF-A0A2N6UFW9-F1
#
_cell.length_a   1.000
_cell.length_b   1.000
_cell.length_c   1.000
_cell.angle_alpha   90.00
_cell.angle_beta   90.00
_cell.angle_gamma   90.00
#
_symmetry.space_group_name_H-M   'P 1'
#
loop_
_entity.id
_entity.type
_entity.pdbx_description
1 polymer ?
#
loop_
_entity_poly.entity_id
_entity_poly.type
_entity_poly.pdbx_seq_one_letter_code
_entity_poly.pdbx_strand_id
1 'polypeptide(L)'
;MGYSVAEIIDLLQFSYGLHGTYLCKKTGIKYTNIQIAKRENFLTKKTEQMFANYFGEDWNSVGAIRKYQQQKNIVMNVDGEKIRKLRRDKGLSVTDLGKELGVGRERMRSIEKGKATLSSWQEYLKFKQYFKNDLLKEGAVKKKRFIKKEFITFRNVGGRWEMVKRVKEVKV
;
A
#
# COMPACT_ATOMS: atom_id res chain seq x y z
N MET A 1 -17.58 7.63 -10.06
CA MET A 1 -16.42 7.66 -10.98
C MET A 1 -15.78 6.29 -10.95
N GLY A 2 -15.82 5.55 -12.08
CA GLY A 2 -15.09 4.29 -12.22
C GLY A 2 -13.62 4.57 -12.54
N TYR A 3 -12.73 3.66 -12.19
CA TYR A 3 -11.31 3.77 -12.56
C TYR A 3 -11.14 3.44 -14.04
N SER A 4 -10.28 4.19 -14.71
CA SER A 4 -9.90 3.88 -16.08
C SER A 4 -9.03 2.61 -16.13
N VAL A 5 -9.03 1.89 -17.25
CA VAL A 5 -8.16 0.71 -17.42
C VAL A 5 -6.69 1.12 -17.25
N ALA A 6 -6.31 2.31 -17.71
CA ALA A 6 -4.99 2.85 -17.51
C ALA A 6 -4.63 3.02 -16.03
N GLU A 7 -5.53 3.62 -15.25
CA GLU A 7 -5.34 3.82 -13.80
C GLU A 7 -5.20 2.49 -13.06
N ILE A 8 -6.02 1.50 -13.40
CA ILE A 8 -5.96 0.19 -12.75
C ILE A 8 -4.65 -0.51 -13.08
N ILE A 9 -4.22 -0.49 -14.34
CA ILE A 9 -2.94 -1.08 -14.76
C ILE A 9 -1.77 -0.38 -14.05
N ASP A 10 -1.80 0.95 -13.91
CA ASP A 10 -0.75 1.70 -13.23
C ASP A 10 -0.72 1.39 -11.73
N LEU A 11 -1.89 1.23 -11.10
CA LEU A 11 -2.00 0.79 -9.71
C LEU A 11 -1.48 -0.64 -9.50
N LEU A 12 -1.77 -1.56 -10.43
CA LEU A 12 -1.24 -2.93 -10.40
C LEU A 12 0.28 -2.94 -10.57
N GLN A 13 0.78 -2.22 -11.58
CA GLN A 13 2.21 -2.07 -11.83
C GLN A 13 2.93 -1.55 -10.58
N PHE A 14 2.36 -0.53 -9.94
CA PHE A 14 2.87 0.01 -8.68
C PHE A 14 2.83 -1.00 -7.52
N SER A 15 1.70 -1.67 -7.31
CA SER A 15 1.49 -2.64 -6.22
C SER A 15 2.46 -3.82 -6.30
N TYR A 16 2.65 -4.35 -7.51
CA TYR A 16 3.48 -5.54 -7.74
C TYR A 16 4.91 -5.20 -8.14
N GLY A 17 5.28 -3.91 -8.20
CA GLY A 17 6.62 -3.48 -8.59
C GLY A 17 6.99 -3.88 -10.02
N LEU A 18 6.01 -3.96 -10.91
CA LEU A 18 6.18 -4.38 -12.29
C LEU A 18 6.28 -3.16 -13.19
N HIS A 19 7.37 -3.04 -13.93
CA HIS A 19 7.44 -2.12 -15.07
C HIS A 19 6.71 -2.71 -16.28
N GLY A 20 6.29 -1.84 -17.22
CA GLY A 20 5.50 -2.26 -18.39
C GLY A 20 6.08 -3.43 -19.18
N THR A 21 7.41 -3.46 -19.36
CA THR A 21 8.10 -4.58 -20.04
C THR A 21 8.04 -5.88 -19.23
N TYR A 22 8.27 -5.81 -17.92
CA TYR A 22 8.18 -6.95 -17.02
C TYR A 22 6.74 -7.48 -16.89
N LEU A 23 5.75 -6.58 -16.89
CA LEU A 23 4.34 -6.94 -16.92
C LEU A 23 4.02 -7.76 -18.18
N CYS A 24 4.45 -7.31 -19.36
CA CYS A 24 4.28 -8.03 -20.62
C CYS A 24 4.91 -9.43 -20.54
N LYS A 25 6.15 -9.51 -20.01
CA LYS A 25 6.87 -10.78 -19.87
C LYS A 25 6.17 -11.76 -18.92
N LYS A 26 5.58 -11.27 -17.83
CA LYS A 26 4.92 -12.10 -16.81
C LYS A 26 3.51 -12.55 -17.21
N THR A 27 2.75 -11.65 -17.82
CA THR A 27 1.35 -11.92 -18.23
C THR A 27 1.26 -12.57 -19.62
N GLY A 28 2.31 -12.46 -20.44
CA GLY A 28 2.28 -12.87 -21.84
C GLY A 28 1.53 -11.89 -22.75
N ILE A 29 1.04 -10.78 -22.22
CA ILE A 29 0.31 -9.77 -22.99
C ILE A 29 1.30 -8.96 -23.82
N LYS A 30 0.99 -8.79 -25.12
CA LYS A 30 1.77 -7.91 -26.01
C LYS A 30 1.67 -6.45 -25.54
N TYR A 31 2.78 -5.73 -25.60
CA TYR A 31 2.83 -4.31 -25.22
C TYR A 31 1.80 -3.45 -25.99
N THR A 32 1.61 -3.72 -27.28
CA THR A 32 0.61 -3.05 -28.12
C THR A 32 -0.80 -3.18 -27.55
N ASN A 33 -1.17 -4.36 -27.08
CA ASN A 33 -2.50 -4.62 -26.52
C ASN A 33 -2.71 -3.85 -25.22
N ILE A 34 -1.66 -3.71 -24.40
CA ILE A 34 -1.71 -2.88 -23.19
C ILE A 34 -1.90 -1.40 -23.57
N GLN A 35 -1.18 -0.90 -24.58
CA GLN A 35 -1.30 0.48 -25.03
C GLN A 35 -2.69 0.78 -25.60
N ILE A 36 -3.23 -0.13 -26.41
CA ILE A 36 -4.61 -0.04 -26.93
C ILE A 36 -5.59 -0.03 -25.76
N ALA A 37 -5.47 -0.97 -24.82
CA ALA A 37 -6.35 -1.05 -23.66
C ALA A 37 -6.32 0.23 -22.79
N LYS A 38 -5.16 0.85 -22.64
CA LYS A 38 -5.01 2.13 -21.92
C LYS A 38 -5.66 3.30 -22.66
N ARG A 39 -5.59 3.32 -24.00
CA ARG A 39 -6.17 4.39 -24.82
C ARG A 39 -7.68 4.27 -24.94
N GLU A 40 -8.17 3.06 -25.17
CA GLU A 40 -9.58 2.77 -25.41
C GLU A 40 -10.36 2.51 -24.11
N ASN A 41 -9.68 2.43 -22.97
CA ASN A 41 -10.25 2.06 -21.67
C ASN A 41 -11.05 0.75 -21.71
N PHE A 42 -10.57 -0.20 -22.50
CA PHE A 42 -11.23 -1.47 -22.73
C PHE A 42 -10.23 -2.62 -22.67
N LEU A 43 -10.58 -3.71 -22.00
CA LEU A 43 -9.79 -4.94 -22.00
C LEU A 43 -10.52 -6.02 -22.79
N THR A 44 -9.80 -6.64 -23.72
CA THR A 44 -10.31 -7.85 -24.38
C THR A 44 -10.45 -8.98 -23.36
N LYS A 45 -11.43 -9.86 -23.55
CA LYS A 45 -11.63 -11.06 -22.70
C LYS A 45 -10.35 -11.88 -22.50
N LYS A 46 -9.55 -12.01 -23.57
CA LYS A 46 -8.26 -12.71 -23.52
C LYS A 46 -7.25 -12.00 -22.60
N THR A 47 -7.16 -10.67 -22.68
CA THR A 47 -6.29 -9.90 -21.79
C THR A 47 -6.76 -9.92 -20.36
N GLU A 48 -8.07 -9.88 -20.11
CA GLU A 48 -8.64 -10.00 -18.76
C GLU A 48 -8.31 -11.35 -18.13
N GLN A 49 -8.41 -12.44 -18.89
CA GLN A 49 -8.00 -13.77 -18.45
C GLN A 49 -6.50 -13.83 -18.11
N MET A 50 -5.64 -13.23 -18.94
CA MET A 50 -4.21 -13.16 -18.65
C MET A 50 -3.90 -12.36 -17.38
N PHE A 51 -4.62 -11.25 -17.15
CA PHE A 51 -4.54 -10.49 -15.90
C PHE A 51 -5.03 -11.33 -14.70
N ALA A 52 -6.18 -11.99 -14.82
CA ALA A 52 -6.75 -12.84 -13.78
C ALA A 52 -5.82 -14.00 -13.40
N ASN A 53 -5.19 -14.65 -14.38
CA ASN A 53 -4.25 -15.74 -14.14
C ASN A 53 -3.05 -15.31 -13.30
N TYR A 54 -2.60 -14.05 -13.43
CA TYR A 54 -1.42 -13.56 -12.74
C TYR A 54 -1.74 -12.83 -11.42
N PHE A 55 -2.79 -12.01 -11.42
CA PHE A 55 -3.16 -11.16 -10.28
C PHE A 55 -4.29 -11.74 -9.41
N GLY A 56 -4.93 -12.81 -9.87
CA GLY A 56 -6.14 -13.40 -9.28
C GLY A 56 -7.41 -12.88 -9.96
N GLU A 57 -8.51 -13.62 -9.89
CA GLU A 57 -9.78 -13.28 -10.53
C GLU A 57 -10.35 -11.93 -10.06
N ASP A 58 -10.16 -11.60 -8.79
CA ASP A 58 -10.68 -10.38 -8.16
C ASP A 58 -9.81 -9.13 -8.37
N TRP A 59 -8.86 -9.15 -9.30
CA TRP A 59 -7.89 -8.06 -9.51
C TRP A 59 -8.56 -6.72 -9.83
N ASN A 60 -9.71 -6.73 -10.49
CA ASN A 60 -10.50 -5.54 -10.84
C ASN A 60 -11.69 -5.29 -9.88
N SER A 61 -11.76 -6.01 -8.76
CA SER A 61 -12.81 -5.77 -7.77
C SER A 61 -12.63 -4.40 -7.10
N VAL A 62 -13.74 -3.78 -6.68
CA VAL A 62 -13.70 -2.50 -5.94
C VAL A 62 -12.83 -2.61 -4.67
N GLY A 63 -12.83 -3.78 -4.01
CA GLY A 63 -11.98 -4.05 -2.85
C GLY A 63 -10.49 -4.07 -3.19
N ALA A 64 -10.10 -4.74 -4.28
CA ALA A 64 -8.72 -4.79 -4.75
C ALA A 64 -8.21 -3.41 -5.16
N ILE A 65 -9.01 -2.65 -5.92
CA ILE A 65 -8.62 -1.30 -6.34
C ILE A 65 -8.40 -0.39 -5.13
N ARG A 66 -9.31 -0.40 -4.15
CA ARG A 66 -9.15 0.36 -2.89
C ARG A 66 -7.86 -0.03 -2.17
N LYS A 67 -7.51 -1.32 -2.15
CA LYS A 67 -6.25 -1.80 -1.56
C LYS A 67 -5.03 -1.23 -2.29
N TYR A 68 -4.99 -1.28 -3.63
CA TYR A 68 -3.87 -0.73 -4.40
C TYR A 68 -3.72 0.79 -4.22
N GLN A 69 -4.83 1.51 -4.14
CA GLN A 69 -4.81 2.93 -3.82
C GLN A 69 -4.28 3.22 -2.44
N GLN A 70 -4.70 2.44 -1.43
CA GLN A 70 -4.17 2.59 -0.08
C GLN A 70 -2.66 2.37 -0.07
N GLN A 71 -2.15 1.36 -0.78
CA GLN A 71 -0.71 1.14 -0.92
C GLN A 71 0.00 2.35 -1.53
N LYS A 72 -0.53 2.90 -2.63
CA LYS A 72 0.02 4.11 -3.26
C LYS A 72 0.03 5.30 -2.31
N ASN A 73 -1.06 5.51 -1.58
CA ASN A 73 -1.17 6.58 -0.58
C ASN A 73 -0.18 6.40 0.58
N ILE A 74 0.04 5.16 1.04
CA ILE A 74 1.03 4.86 2.10
C ILE A 74 2.43 5.26 1.61
N VAL A 75 2.80 4.85 0.40
CA VAL A 75 4.13 5.15 -0.16
C VAL A 75 4.34 6.65 -0.38
N MET A 76 3.31 7.38 -0.83
CA MET A 76 3.37 8.84 -0.95
C MET A 76 3.58 9.55 0.40
N ASN A 77 3.18 8.92 1.50
CA ASN A 77 3.32 9.45 2.85
C ASN A 77 4.56 8.96 3.59
N VAL A 78 5.50 8.32 2.89
CA VAL A 78 6.80 7.94 3.44
C VAL A 78 7.60 9.20 3.82
N ASP A 79 8.27 9.12 4.95
CA ASP A 79 9.12 10.17 5.50
C ASP A 79 10.59 9.88 5.18
N GLY A 80 11.15 10.67 4.25
CA GLY A 80 12.57 10.61 3.88
C GLY A 80 13.51 10.95 5.04
N GLU A 81 13.13 11.86 5.93
CA GLU A 81 13.96 12.22 7.07
C GLU A 81 14.04 11.08 8.08
N LYS A 82 12.93 10.37 8.26
CA LYS A 82 12.90 9.17 9.11
C LYS A 82 13.82 8.08 8.58
N ILE A 83 13.82 7.84 7.26
CA ILE A 83 14.76 6.90 6.62
C ILE A 83 16.21 7.34 6.87
N ARG A 84 16.50 8.64 6.74
CA ARG A 84 17.84 9.19 6.99
C ARG A 84 18.28 9.01 8.44
N LYS A 85 17.39 9.21 9.42
CA LYS A 85 17.66 8.97 10.84
C LYS A 85 17.99 7.49 11.07
N LEU A 86 17.10 6.59 10.64
CA LEU A 86 17.30 5.13 10.78
C LEU A 86 18.58 4.61 10.13
N ARG A 87 18.97 5.19 8.98
CA ARG A 87 20.25 4.86 8.34
C ARG A 87 21.45 5.27 9.22
N ARG A 88 21.40 6.47 9.79
CA ARG A 88 22.46 6.99 10.68
C ARG A 88 22.55 6.19 11.96
N ASP A 89 21.42 5.77 12.52
CA ASP A 89 21.36 4.94 13.72
C ASP A 89 22.01 3.57 13.49
N LYS A 90 21.96 3.06 12.25
CA LYS A 90 22.68 1.85 11.82
C LYS A 90 24.14 2.09 11.42
N GLY A 91 24.63 3.33 11.43
CA GLY A 91 26.01 3.67 11.04
C GLY A 91 26.31 3.53 9.54
N LEU A 92 25.29 3.48 8.67
CA LEU A 92 25.48 3.21 7.25
C LEU A 92 25.65 4.48 6.41
N SER A 93 26.48 4.42 5.38
CA SER A 93 26.53 5.46 4.35
C SER A 93 25.33 5.36 3.40
N VAL A 94 25.03 6.45 2.67
CA VAL A 94 23.96 6.46 1.65
C VAL A 94 24.27 5.44 0.54
N THR A 95 25.55 5.26 0.22
CA THR A 95 26.01 4.29 -0.77
C THR A 95 25.80 2.86 -0.33
N ASP A 96 26.07 2.54 0.94
CA ASP A 96 25.94 1.17 1.45
C ASP A 96 24.48 0.77 1.55
N LEU A 97 23.63 1.66 2.09
CA LEU A 97 22.18 1.43 2.10
C LEU A 97 21.63 1.23 0.69
N GLY A 98 22.10 2.03 -0.27
CA GLY A 98 21.72 1.90 -1.67
C GLY A 98 22.11 0.54 -2.26
N LYS A 99 23.32 0.05 -1.98
CA LYS A 99 23.76 -1.29 -2.41
C LYS A 99 22.91 -2.40 -1.79
N GLU A 100 22.64 -2.33 -0.49
CA GLU A 100 21.87 -3.36 0.21
C GLU A 100 20.41 -3.42 -0.26
N LEU A 101 19.82 -2.28 -0.60
CA LEU A 101 18.43 -2.21 -1.07
C LEU A 101 18.28 -2.26 -2.61
N GLY A 102 19.39 -2.26 -3.35
CA GLY A 102 19.41 -2.20 -4.81
C GLY A 102 18.91 -0.87 -5.38
N VAL A 103 19.09 0.23 -4.64
CA VAL A 103 18.68 1.58 -5.03
C VAL A 103 19.92 2.43 -5.30
N GLY A 104 19.96 3.08 -6.47
CA GLY A 104 21.08 3.95 -6.83
C GLY A 104 21.30 5.10 -5.83
N ARG A 105 22.57 5.45 -5.58
CA ARG A 105 22.99 6.47 -4.59
C ARG A 105 22.21 7.79 -4.71
N GLU A 106 22.09 8.33 -5.92
CA GLU A 106 21.45 9.64 -6.13
C GLU A 106 19.94 9.60 -5.87
N ARG A 107 19.31 8.49 -6.23
CA ARG A 107 17.90 8.24 -5.94
C ARG A 107 17.68 8.08 -4.44
N MET A 108 18.54 7.33 -3.75
CA MET A 108 18.48 7.18 -2.29
C MET A 108 18.61 8.54 -1.59
N ARG A 109 19.53 9.39 -2.06
CA ARG A 109 19.68 10.77 -1.57
C ARG A 109 18.43 11.62 -1.82
N SER A 110 17.79 11.45 -2.97
CA SER A 110 16.55 12.16 -3.32
C SER A 110 15.36 11.70 -2.47
N ILE A 111 15.30 10.41 -2.14
CA ILE A 111 14.30 9.83 -1.23
C ILE A 111 14.48 10.41 0.19
N GLU A 112 15.70 10.42 0.72
CA GLU A 112 15.98 10.99 2.05
C GLU A 112 15.65 12.48 2.18
N LYS A 113 15.74 13.21 1.06
CA LYS A 113 15.38 14.64 0.99
C LYS A 113 13.89 14.87 0.74
N GLY A 114 13.09 13.82 0.57
CA GLY A 114 11.67 13.91 0.21
C GLY A 114 11.41 14.44 -1.21
N LYS A 115 12.43 14.52 -2.07
CA LYS A 115 12.31 14.95 -3.48
C LYS A 115 11.78 13.82 -4.38
N ALA A 116 11.99 12.57 -3.97
CA ALA A 116 11.52 11.39 -4.68
C ALA A 116 10.76 10.47 -3.73
N THR A 117 9.71 9.83 -4.24
CA THR A 117 9.00 8.75 -3.54
C THR A 117 9.55 7.39 -3.97
N LEU A 118 9.23 6.35 -3.23
CA LEU A 118 9.51 4.98 -3.67
C LEU A 118 8.68 4.68 -4.93
N SER A 119 9.23 3.88 -5.85
CA SER A 119 8.58 3.59 -7.14
C SER A 119 7.50 2.51 -7.04
N SER A 120 7.53 1.67 -6.00
CA SER A 120 6.58 0.57 -5.88
C SER A 120 6.26 0.24 -4.42
N TRP A 121 5.15 -0.44 -4.24
CA TRP A 121 4.78 -1.02 -2.95
C TRP A 121 5.80 -2.06 -2.48
N GLN A 122 6.38 -2.84 -3.39
CA GLN A 122 7.42 -3.82 -3.06
C GLN A 122 8.69 -3.17 -2.54
N GLU A 123 9.10 -2.03 -3.12
CA GLU A 123 10.23 -1.25 -2.63
C GLU A 123 9.96 -0.76 -1.20
N TYR A 124 8.75 -0.27 -0.91
CA TYR A 124 8.35 0.07 0.47
C TYR A 124 8.44 -1.11 1.43
N LEU A 125 7.95 -2.30 1.04
CA LEU A 125 8.04 -3.49 1.87
C LEU A 125 9.50 -3.88 2.16
N LYS A 126 10.40 -3.78 1.18
CA LYS A 126 11.83 -4.02 1.38
C LYS A 126 12.42 -3.08 2.41
N PHE A 127 12.16 -1.77 2.30
CA PHE A 127 12.64 -0.79 3.28
C PHE A 127 12.06 -1.05 4.67
N LYS A 128 10.75 -1.33 4.75
CA LYS A 128 10.06 -1.62 6.01
C LYS A 128 10.65 -2.86 6.69
N GLN A 129 10.89 -3.92 5.94
CA GLN A 129 11.51 -5.15 6.43
C GLN A 129 12.95 -4.90 6.90
N TYR A 130 13.71 -4.14 6.13
CA TYR A 130 15.10 -3.83 6.43
C TYR A 130 15.27 -3.03 7.73
N PHE A 131 14.45 -2.01 7.95
CA PHE A 131 14.50 -1.18 9.14
C PHE A 131 13.69 -1.71 10.33
N LYS A 132 12.82 -2.71 10.10
CA LYS A 132 11.86 -3.23 11.10
C LYS A 132 11.05 -2.12 11.78
N ASN A 133 10.78 -1.03 11.05
CA ASN A 133 10.11 0.17 11.56
C ASN A 133 9.14 0.72 10.52
N ASP A 134 8.12 1.45 10.96
CA ASP A 134 7.21 2.13 10.06
C ASP A 134 7.85 3.40 9.51
N LEU A 135 7.82 3.60 8.20
CA LEU A 135 8.53 4.68 7.51
C LEU A 135 7.64 5.89 7.24
N LEU A 136 6.46 5.92 7.85
CA LEU A 136 5.45 6.95 7.61
C LEU A 136 5.69 8.20 8.44
N LYS A 137 5.24 9.33 7.88
CA LYS A 137 5.11 10.61 8.59
C LYS A 137 4.19 10.45 9.81
N GLU A 138 4.46 11.18 10.88
CA GLU A 138 3.73 11.06 12.15
C GLU A 138 2.22 11.29 12.03
N GLY A 139 1.79 12.17 11.11
CA GLY A 139 0.36 12.42 10.82
C GLY A 139 -0.31 11.39 9.90
N ALA A 140 0.47 10.55 9.20
CA ALA A 140 -0.05 9.55 8.26
C ALA A 140 -0.40 8.22 8.93
N VAL A 141 0.13 7.98 10.14
CA VAL A 141 -0.22 6.80 10.93
C VAL A 141 -1.66 6.98 11.41
N LYS A 142 -2.60 6.21 10.84
CA LYS A 142 -3.98 6.16 11.32
C LYS A 142 -3.97 5.71 12.78
N LYS A 143 -4.17 6.65 13.70
CA LYS A 143 -4.41 6.32 15.10
C LYS A 143 -5.61 5.38 15.15
N LYS A 144 -5.45 4.22 15.81
CA LYS A 144 -6.56 3.30 16.06
C LYS A 144 -7.67 4.10 16.73
N ARG A 145 -8.82 4.20 16.08
CA ARG A 145 -9.98 4.86 16.67
C ARG A 145 -10.59 3.87 17.65
N PHE A 146 -10.53 4.21 18.92
CA PHE A 146 -11.31 3.51 19.93
C PHE A 146 -12.73 4.04 19.86
N ILE A 147 -13.69 3.16 19.60
CA ILE A 147 -15.10 3.50 19.76
C ILE A 147 -15.49 3.09 21.16
N LYS A 148 -15.98 4.05 21.95
CA LYS A 148 -16.69 3.75 23.19
C LYS A 148 -18.06 3.21 22.80
N LYS A 149 -18.27 1.90 22.97
CA LYS A 149 -19.60 1.30 22.81
C LYS A 149 -20.24 1.25 24.19
N GLU A 150 -21.43 1.84 24.29
CA GLU A 150 -22.28 1.71 25.47
C GLU A 150 -23.13 0.45 25.32
N PHE A 151 -23.10 -0.40 26.34
CA PHE A 151 -23.94 -1.59 26.43
C PHE A 151 -24.85 -1.43 27.65
N ILE A 152 -26.13 -1.68 27.45
CA ILE A 152 -27.10 -1.78 28.54
C ILE A 152 -27.10 -3.23 28.99
N THR A 153 -26.84 -3.44 30.28
CA THR A 153 -26.90 -4.76 30.91
C THR A 153 -27.84 -4.70 32.10
N PHE A 154 -28.59 -5.77 32.36
CA PHE A 154 -29.46 -5.85 33.52
C PHE A 154 -28.76 -6.64 34.62
N ARG A 155 -28.74 -6.12 35.85
CA ARG A 155 -28.21 -6.81 37.02
C ARG A 155 -29.34 -7.03 38.01
N ASN A 156 -29.41 -8.23 38.58
CA ASN A 156 -30.34 -8.53 39.65
C ASN A 156 -29.71 -8.15 41.00
N VAL A 157 -30.37 -7.28 41.75
CA VAL A 157 -29.98 -6.87 43.09
C VAL A 157 -31.18 -7.11 44.01
N GLY A 158 -31.08 -8.12 44.88
CA GLY A 158 -32.13 -8.43 45.87
C GLY A 158 -33.50 -8.80 45.27
N GLY A 159 -33.54 -9.42 44.09
CA GLY A 159 -34.80 -9.80 43.42
C GLY A 159 -35.39 -8.70 42.51
N ARG A 160 -34.73 -7.53 42.42
CA ARG A 160 -35.10 -6.43 41.53
C ARG A 160 -34.12 -6.33 40.38
N TRP A 161 -34.63 -6.20 39.15
CA TRP A 161 -33.81 -5.98 37.97
C TRP A 161 -33.50 -4.50 37.81
N GLU A 162 -32.22 -4.16 37.83
CA GLU A 162 -31.74 -2.79 37.62
C GLU A 162 -30.98 -2.69 36.29
N MET A 163 -31.22 -1.60 35.57
CA MET A 163 -30.55 -1.30 34.31
C MET A 163 -29.19 -0.63 34.61
N VAL A 164 -28.11 -1.24 34.12
CA VAL A 164 -26.75 -0.73 34.30
C VAL A 164 -26.12 -0.45 32.94
N LYS A 165 -25.71 0.81 32.73
CA LYS A 165 -24.91 1.22 31.57
C LYS A 165 -23.45 0.82 31.79
N ARG A 166 -22.87 0.05 30.87
CA ARG A 166 -21.44 -0.25 30.82
C ARG A 166 -20.81 0.33 29.56
N VAL A 167 -19.72 1.06 29.72
CA VAL A 167 -18.91 1.55 28.60
C VAL A 167 -17.76 0.58 28.41
N LYS A 168 -17.60 0.04 27.19
CA LYS A 168 -16.41 -0.75 26.84
C LYS A 168 -15.71 -0.10 25.65
N GLU A 169 -14.42 0.11 25.80
CA GLU A 169 -13.57 0.52 24.69
C GLU A 169 -13.30 -0.69 23.80
N VAL A 170 -13.76 -0.61 22.55
CA VAL A 170 -13.52 -1.64 21.55
C VAL A 170 -12.52 -1.09 20.54
N LYS A 171 -11.42 -1.83 20.34
CA LYS A 171 -10.47 -1.56 19.26
C LYS A 171 -11.17 -1.85 17.94
N VAL A 172 -11.24 -0.85 17.06
CA VAL A 172 -11.69 -0.98 15.67
C VAL A 172 -10.49 -1.18 14.77
#